data_AF-A0A939JHF0-F1
#
_entry.id   AF-A0A939JHF0-F1
#
_cell.length_a   1.000
_cell.length_b   1.000
_cell.length_c   1.000
_cell.angle_alpha   90.00
_cell.angle_beta   90.00
_cell.angle_gamma   90.00
#
_symmetry.space_group_name_H-M   'P 1'
#
loop_
_entity.id
_entity.type
_entity.pdbx_description
1 polymer ?
#
loop_
_entity_poly.entity_id
_entity_poly.type
_entity_poly.pdbx_seq_one_letter_code
_entity_poly.pdbx_strand_id
1 'polypeptide(L)' 'MSFRVYARRVRDRDVPFVRRHRSLKNAAGCCHPLGFDGTQAHLSTAGDVRNDEVALLRALEMLEASRAVRRRLVGL' A
#
# COMPACT_ATOMS: atom_id res chain seq x y z
N MET A 1 -11.98 -6.36 5.75
CA MET A 1 -10.84 -5.86 6.55
C MET A 1 -10.49 -4.44 6.14
N SER A 2 -9.95 -3.62 7.04
CA SER A 2 -9.65 -2.20 6.77
C SER A 2 -8.21 -1.96 6.31
N PHE A 3 -7.96 -0.82 5.68
CA PHE A 3 -6.62 -0.37 5.27
C PHE A 3 -5.58 -0.51 6.40
N ARG A 4 -5.94 -0.09 7.63
CA ARG A 4 -5.00 -0.11 8.78
C ARG A 4 -4.53 -1.52 9.12
N VAL A 5 -5.41 -2.52 8.99
CA VAL A 5 -5.06 -3.93 9.25
C VAL A 5 -4.04 -4.41 8.22
N TYR A 6 -4.27 -4.10 6.94
CA TYR A 6 -3.32 -4.46 5.89
C TYR A 6 -1.99 -3.72 6.01
N ALA A 7 -2.01 -2.42 6.33
CA ALA A 7 -0.80 -1.63 6.55
C ALA A 7 0.06 -2.17 7.71
N ARG A 8 -0.57 -2.63 8.80
CA ARG A 8 0.14 -3.31 9.90
C ARG A 8 0.81 -4.59 9.42
N ARG A 9 0.10 -5.43 8.67
CA ARG A 9 0.65 -6.67 8.10
C ARG A 9 1.78 -6.47 7.11
N VAL A 10 1.84 -5.34 6.40
CA VAL A 10 2.97 -5.02 5.52
C VAL A 10 4.24 -4.71 6.33
N ARG A 11 4.10 -4.05 7.49
CA ARG A 11 5.21 -3.70 8.38
C ARG A 11 5.68 -4.84 9.27
N ASP A 12 4.80 -5.82 9.50
CA ASP A 12 5.07 -6.96 10.36
C ASP A 12 6.12 -7.90 9.74
N ARG A 13 7.30 -7.98 10.37
CA ARG A 13 8.43 -8.80 9.91
C ARG A 13 8.26 -10.28 10.22
N ASP A 14 7.37 -10.63 11.13
CA ASP A 14 7.06 -12.02 11.47
C ASP A 14 6.12 -12.65 10.42
N VAL A 15 5.50 -11.81 9.57
CA VAL A 15 4.67 -12.26 8.45
C VAL A 15 5.57 -12.62 7.25
N PRO A 16 5.38 -13.80 6.63
CA PRO A 16 6.10 -14.16 5.41
C PRO A 16 6.00 -13.07 4.32
N PHE A 17 7.11 -12.77 3.64
CA PHE A 17 7.20 -11.66 2.69
C PHE A 17 6.07 -11.67 1.64
N VAL A 18 5.74 -12.83 1.08
CA VAL A 18 4.65 -13.00 0.11
C VAL A 18 3.29 -12.54 0.68
N ARG A 19 3.03 -12.80 1.97
CA ARG A 19 1.80 -12.35 2.66
C ARG A 19 1.84 -10.85 2.97
N ARG A 20 3.02 -10.27 3.21
CA ARG A 20 3.21 -8.81 3.34
C ARG A 20 2.88 -8.13 2.00
N HIS A 21 3.45 -8.62 0.89
CA HIS A 21 3.13 -8.14 -0.46
C HIS A 21 1.63 -8.27 -0.81
N ARG A 22 0.99 -9.40 -0.49
CA ARG A 22 -0.47 -9.55 -0.66
C ARG A 22 -1.26 -8.52 0.16
N SER A 23 -0.80 -8.24 1.38
CA SER A 23 -1.41 -7.21 2.23
C SER A 23 -1.27 -5.81 1.62
N LEU A 24 -0.15 -5.49 0.97
CA LEU A 24 0.02 -4.24 0.23
C LEU A 24 -1.02 -4.12 -0.90
N LYS A 25 -1.24 -5.17 -1.71
CA LYS A 25 -2.27 -5.17 -2.76
C LYS A 25 -3.67 -4.94 -2.19
N ASN A 26 -3.99 -5.56 -1.05
CA ASN A 26 -5.27 -5.35 -0.39
C ASN A 26 -5.42 -3.93 0.19
N ALA A 27 -4.32 -3.34 0.68
CA ALA A 27 -4.30 -1.94 1.14
C ALA A 27 -4.56 -0.98 -0.04
N ALA A 28 -3.95 -1.22 -1.20
CA ALA A 28 -4.20 -0.46 -2.43
C ALA A 28 -5.68 -0.51 -2.83
N GLY A 29 -6.29 -1.70 -2.81
CA GLY A 29 -7.73 -1.89 -3.05
C GLY A 29 -8.64 -1.25 -1.99
N CYS A 30 -8.14 -0.89 -0.81
CA CYS A 30 -8.91 -0.11 0.17
C CYS A 30 -8.87 1.41 -0.12
N CYS A 31 -7.86 1.87 -0.86
CA CYS A 31 -7.66 3.30 -1.12
C CYS A 31 -8.19 3.74 -2.49
N HIS A 32 -8.18 2.88 -3.52
CA HIS A 32 -8.52 3.21 -4.92
C HIS A 32 -8.14 4.64 -5.35
N PRO A 33 -6.89 5.12 -5.15
CA PRO A 33 -6.52 6.50 -5.44
C PRO A 33 -6.71 6.88 -6.92
N LEU A 34 -6.46 5.94 -7.84
CA LEU A 34 -6.45 6.15 -9.31
C LEU A 34 -7.14 5.00 -10.10
N GLY A 35 -7.92 4.15 -9.43
CA GLY A 35 -8.33 2.83 -9.97
C GLY A 35 -7.26 1.75 -9.75
N PHE A 36 -7.57 0.47 -10.02
CA PHE A 36 -6.68 -0.66 -9.71
C PHE A 36 -5.34 -0.57 -10.47
N ASP A 37 -5.39 -0.43 -11.79
CA ASP A 37 -4.19 -0.41 -12.64
C ASP A 37 -3.34 0.85 -12.44
N GLY A 38 -3.99 2.02 -12.30
CA GLY A 38 -3.30 3.28 -12.01
C GLY A 38 -2.59 3.24 -10.65
N THR A 39 -3.21 2.61 -9.64
CA THR A 39 -2.57 2.42 -8.33
C THR A 39 -1.40 1.45 -8.43
N GLN A 40 -1.52 0.36 -9.20
CA GLN A 40 -0.42 -0.58 -9.40
C GLN A 40 0.77 0.07 -10.13
N ALA A 41 0.51 0.82 -11.20
CA ALA A 41 1.54 1.54 -11.95
C ALA A 41 2.27 2.55 -11.04
N HIS A 42 1.53 3.30 -10.23
CA HIS A 42 2.14 4.21 -9.27
C HIS A 42 3.05 3.48 -8.27
N LEU A 43 2.61 2.36 -7.69
CA LEU A 43 3.41 1.60 -6.74
C LEU A 43 4.65 0.94 -7.34
N SER A 44 4.64 0.63 -8.64
CA SER A 44 5.83 0.09 -9.31
C SER A 44 7.02 1.07 -9.31
N THR A 45 6.77 2.38 -9.17
CA THR A 45 7.83 3.38 -9.02
C THR A 45 8.57 3.30 -7.69
N ALA A 46 8.03 2.58 -6.70
CA ALA A 46 8.69 2.34 -5.42
C ALA A 46 9.87 1.34 -5.53
N GLY A 47 9.99 0.61 -6.65
CA GLY A 47 10.97 -0.44 -6.86
C GLY A 47 10.35 -1.85 -6.89
N ASP A 48 11.18 -2.88 -6.72
CA ASP A 48 10.73 -4.28 -6.76
C ASP A 48 10.02 -4.69 -5.45
N VAL A 49 8.75 -4.28 -5.31
CA VAL A 49 7.90 -4.59 -4.15
C VAL A 49 7.67 -6.09 -3.92
N ARG A 50 8.06 -6.96 -4.85
CA ARG A 50 7.90 -8.42 -4.73
C ARG A 50 9.07 -9.09 -4.04
N ASN A 51 10.26 -8.47 -4.04
CA ASN A 51 11.47 -9.07 -3.49
C ASN A 51 12.29 -8.12 -2.59
N ASP A 52 12.00 -6.81 -2.61
CA ASP A 52 12.71 -5.80 -1.81
C ASP A 52 11.79 -5.25 -0.71
N GLU A 53 12.20 -5.45 0.55
CA GLU A 53 11.49 -4.91 1.72
C GLU A 53 11.46 -3.39 1.73
N VAL A 54 12.53 -2.72 1.28
CA VAL A 54 12.59 -1.26 1.24
C VAL A 54 11.59 -0.73 0.22
N ALA A 55 11.55 -1.32 -0.98
CA ALA A 55 10.53 -1.00 -1.99
C ALA A 55 9.11 -1.26 -1.48
N LEU A 56 8.89 -2.38 -0.78
CA LEU A 56 7.59 -2.73 -0.20
C LEU A 56 7.10 -1.69 0.83
N LEU A 57 8.00 -1.23 1.71
CA LEU A 57 7.68 -0.23 2.73
C LEU A 57 7.48 1.16 2.11
N ARG A 58 8.30 1.56 1.13
CA ARG A 58 8.09 2.79 0.35
C ARG A 58 6.73 2.81 -0.33
N ALA A 59 6.33 1.69 -0.96
CA ALA A 59 5.04 1.57 -1.61
C ALA A 59 3.88 1.76 -0.60
N LEU A 60 4.03 1.26 0.64
CA LEU A 60 3.05 1.49 1.68
C LEU A 60 2.95 2.98 2.08
N GLU A 61 4.08 3.67 2.21
CA GLU A 61 4.12 5.11 2.52
C GLU A 61 3.41 5.93 1.42
N MET A 62 3.61 5.58 0.15
CA MET A 62 2.92 6.23 -0.96
C MET A 62 1.39 6.06 -0.87
N LEU A 63 0.91 4.87 -0.47
CA LEU A 63 -0.53 4.65 -0.25
C LEU A 63 -1.06 5.44 0.93
N GLU A 64 -0.29 5.56 2.01
CA GLU A 64 -0.68 6.35 3.19
C GLU A 64 -0.75 7.85 2.87
N ALA A 65 0.23 8.37 2.13
CA ALA A 65 0.23 9.75 1.65
C ALA A 65 -0.98 10.02 0.74
N SER A 66 -1.22 9.16 -0.25
CA SER A 66 -2.38 9.26 -1.16
C SER A 66 -3.70 9.27 -0.39
N ARG A 67 -3.82 8.42 0.64
CA ARG A 67 -5.01 8.34 1.48
C ARG A 67 -5.19 9.57 2.35
N ALA A 68 -4.10 10.13 2.89
CA ALA A 68 -4.14 11.35 3.69
C ALA A 68 -4.61 12.55 2.86
N VAL A 69 -4.09 12.69 1.63
CA VAL A 69 -4.54 13.71 0.67
C VAL A 69 -6.02 13.54 0.37
N ARG A 70 -6.47 12.33 0.01
CA ARG A 70 -7.90 12.07 -0.26
C ARG A 70 -8.79 12.44 0.93
N ARG A 71 -8.40 12.10 2.15
CA ARG A 71 -9.17 12.46 3.36
C ARG A 71 -9.30 13.97 3.57
N ARG A 72 -8.23 14.73 3.28
CA ARG A 72 -8.27 16.19 3.34
C ARG A 72 -9.18 16.78 2.25
N LEU A 73 -9.15 16.22 1.05
CA LEU A 73 -9.96 16.69 -0.08
C LEU A 73 -11.46 16.39 0.07
N VAL A 74 -11.82 15.29 0.74
CA VAL A 74 -13.21 14.85 0.88
C VAL A 74 -13.91 15.45 2.11
N GLY A 75 -13.20 16.26 2.93
CA GLY A 75 -13.83 17.06 3.99
C GLY A 75 -14.71 16.26 4.95
N LEU A 76 -14.09 15.38 5.75
CA LEU A 76 -14.62 14.98 7.05
C LEU A 76 -13.74 15.59 8.14
#